data_AF-A0A7X6S709-F1
#
_entry.id   AF-A0A7X6S709-F1
#
_cell.length_a   1.000
_cell.length_b   1.000
_cell.length_c   1.000
_cell.angle_alpha   90.00
_cell.angle_beta   90.00
_cell.angle_gamma   90.00
#
_symmetry.space_group_name_H-M   'P 1'
#
loop_
_entity.id
_entity.type
_entity.pdbx_description
1 polymer ?
#
loop_
_entity_poly.entity_id
_entity_poly.type
_entity_poly.pdbx_seq_one_letter_code
_entity_poly.pdbx_strand_id
1 'polypeptide(L)'
;MKIEEIVKSKTFKAIISIIGFLIIVLIIFKLGMFVGFKKASFSCRFMEHYISNFVMSQNNSHNLMTELNEKNSLKSHGTFGIIINILINNNGDYKLIIKEKREPEKIVLIKSNTIIEKMKENINPTDLNINDFVVVIGEGNENGQIEASLIRVLPQPPFQPFSQPPKPSEFLEKSFR
;
A
#
# COMPACT_ATOMS: atom_id res chain seq x y z
N MET A 1 -36.74 -34.75 47.91
CA MET A 1 -35.95 -33.58 48.34
C MET A 1 -36.44 -32.39 47.53
N LYS A 2 -36.95 -31.32 48.15
CA LYS A 2 -37.63 -30.23 47.45
C LYS A 2 -36.61 -29.32 46.79
N ILE A 3 -36.68 -29.17 45.47
CA ILE A 3 -35.75 -28.39 44.63
C ILE A 3 -35.71 -26.91 45.08
N GLU A 4 -36.80 -26.42 45.64
CA GLU A 4 -37.00 -25.06 46.15
C GLU A 4 -36.08 -24.68 47.31
N GLU A 5 -35.67 -25.63 48.15
CA GLU A 5 -34.75 -25.37 49.27
C GLU A 5 -33.30 -25.22 48.82
N ILE A 6 -32.92 -25.95 47.76
CA ILE A 6 -31.56 -25.91 47.18
C ILE A 6 -31.31 -24.55 46.50
N VAL A 7 -32.33 -24.01 45.83
CA VAL A 7 -32.27 -22.71 45.13
C VAL A 7 -32.24 -21.52 46.10
N LYS A 8 -32.81 -21.66 47.31
CA LYS A 8 -32.82 -20.60 48.34
C LYS A 8 -31.50 -20.48 49.12
N SER A 9 -30.57 -21.42 48.97
CA SER A 9 -29.31 -21.41 49.71
C SER A 9 -28.38 -20.27 49.26
N LYS A 10 -27.82 -19.54 50.24
CA LYS A 10 -26.86 -18.43 49.99
C LYS A 10 -25.61 -18.91 49.25
N THR A 11 -25.16 -20.15 49.49
CA THR A 11 -24.00 -20.74 48.82
C THR A 11 -24.30 -21.05 47.35
N PHE A 12 -25.51 -21.54 47.05
CA PHE A 12 -25.94 -21.82 45.69
C PHE A 12 -26.02 -20.54 44.84
N LYS A 13 -26.56 -19.45 45.40
CA LYS A 13 -26.63 -18.15 44.73
C LYS A 13 -25.24 -17.55 44.46
N ALA A 14 -24.29 -17.72 45.38
CA ALA A 14 -22.91 -17.26 45.18
C ALA A 14 -22.19 -18.02 44.05
N ILE A 15 -22.36 -19.35 44.00
CA ILE A 15 -21.78 -20.20 42.95
C ILE A 15 -22.30 -19.79 41.56
N ILE A 16 -23.61 -19.59 41.43
CA ILE A 16 -24.23 -19.14 40.16
C ILE A 16 -23.74 -17.74 39.76
N SER A 17 -23.54 -16.84 40.72
CA SER A 17 -22.99 -15.52 40.43
C SER A 17 -21.56 -15.58 39.90
N ILE A 18 -20.73 -16.46 40.48
CA ILE A 18 -19.34 -16.67 40.03
C ILE A 18 -19.32 -17.30 38.63
N ILE A 19 -20.17 -18.31 38.39
CA ILE A 19 -20.29 -18.96 37.08
C ILE A 19 -20.73 -17.96 36.01
N GLY A 20 -21.71 -17.11 36.33
CA GLY A 20 -22.24 -16.10 35.41
C GLY A 20 -21.18 -15.06 35.04
N PHE A 21 -20.42 -14.59 36.04
CA PHE A 21 -19.30 -13.67 35.80
C PHE A 21 -18.23 -14.30 34.91
N LEU A 22 -17.86 -15.56 35.17
CA LEU A 22 -16.88 -16.29 34.36
C LEU A 22 -17.33 -16.42 32.90
N ILE A 23 -18.60 -16.72 32.66
CA ILE A 23 -19.17 -16.80 31.30
C ILE A 23 -19.07 -15.45 30.58
N ILE A 24 -19.38 -14.34 31.24
CA ILE A 24 -19.29 -13.00 30.65
C ILE A 24 -17.85 -12.69 30.22
N VAL A 25 -16.86 -12.98 31.07
CA VAL A 25 -15.45 -12.79 30.75
C VAL A 25 -15.03 -13.62 29.53
N LEU A 26 -15.47 -14.89 29.46
CA LEU A 26 -15.18 -15.77 28.33
C LEU A 26 -15.81 -15.28 27.01
N ILE A 27 -17.01 -14.69 27.06
CA ILE A 27 -17.66 -14.10 25.89
C ILE A 27 -16.86 -12.91 25.37
N ILE A 28 -16.46 -11.98 26.24
CA ILE A 28 -15.66 -10.81 25.85
C ILE A 28 -14.32 -11.26 25.24
N PHE A 29 -13.67 -12.24 25.87
CA PHE A 29 -12.42 -12.80 25.35
C PHE A 29 -12.59 -13.43 23.96
N LYS A 30 -13.67 -14.19 23.74
CA LYS A 30 -13.99 -14.79 22.43
C LYS A 30 -14.23 -13.73 21.36
N LEU A 31 -14.94 -12.64 21.68
CA LEU A 31 -15.13 -11.53 20.74
C LEU A 31 -13.80 -10.86 20.37
N GLY A 32 -12.92 -10.63 21.37
CA GLY A 32 -11.59 -10.09 21.13
C GLY A 32 -10.75 -10.96 20.19
N MET A 33 -10.71 -12.27 20.44
CA MET A 33 -10.00 -13.22 19.57
C MET A 33 -10.57 -13.25 18.15
N PHE A 34 -11.89 -13.18 17.99
CA PHE A 34 -12.53 -13.20 16.67
C PHE A 34 -12.16 -11.98 15.82
N VAL A 35 -12.16 -10.78 16.42
CA VAL A 35 -11.73 -9.55 15.74
C VAL A 35 -10.24 -9.61 15.39
N GLY A 36 -9.41 -10.10 16.32
CA GLY A 36 -7.98 -10.28 16.10
C GLY A 36 -7.69 -11.24 14.93
N PHE A 37 -8.34 -12.41 14.93
CA PHE A 37 -8.19 -13.40 13.86
C PHE A 37 -8.61 -12.82 12.51
N LYS A 38 -9.75 -12.13 12.43
CA LYS A 38 -10.22 -11.51 11.19
C LYS A 38 -9.23 -10.48 10.64
N LYS A 39 -8.63 -9.66 11.50
CA LYS A 39 -7.59 -8.69 11.09
C LYS A 39 -6.31 -9.38 10.63
N ALA A 40 -5.85 -10.40 11.35
CA ALA A 40 -4.65 -11.15 10.97
C ALA A 40 -4.83 -11.86 9.63
N SER A 41 -5.96 -12.53 9.41
CA SER A 41 -6.25 -13.21 8.13
C SER A 41 -6.31 -12.23 6.96
N PHE A 42 -6.91 -11.05 7.14
CA PHE A 42 -6.89 -10.02 6.11
C PHE A 42 -5.46 -9.58 5.79
N SER A 43 -4.64 -9.32 6.81
CA SER A 43 -3.25 -8.89 6.62
C SER A 43 -2.41 -9.94 5.91
N CYS A 44 -2.56 -11.24 6.24
CA CYS A 44 -1.85 -12.32 5.56
C CYS A 44 -2.27 -12.41 4.09
N ARG A 45 -3.58 -12.45 3.80
CA ARG A 45 -4.08 -12.55 2.42
C ARG A 45 -3.73 -11.32 1.59
N PHE A 46 -3.78 -10.12 2.20
CA PHE A 46 -3.35 -8.90 1.55
C PHE A 46 -1.87 -8.96 1.16
N MET A 47 -0.99 -9.45 2.04
CA MET A 47 0.44 -9.61 1.77
C MET A 47 0.70 -10.65 0.68
N GLU A 48 0.03 -11.81 0.74
CA GLU A 48 0.15 -12.89 -0.25
C GLU A 48 -0.21 -12.42 -1.67
N HIS A 49 -1.22 -11.57 -1.79
CA HIS A 49 -1.67 -11.03 -3.07
C HIS A 49 -1.06 -9.66 -3.43
N TYR A 50 -0.29 -9.03 -2.53
CA TYR A 50 0.27 -7.69 -2.77
C TYR A 50 1.21 -7.71 -3.99
N ILE A 51 2.11 -8.68 -4.06
CA ILE A 51 3.08 -8.77 -5.17
C ILE A 51 2.38 -9.08 -6.48
N SER A 52 1.41 -10.00 -6.49
CA SER A 52 0.63 -10.34 -7.69
C SER A 52 -0.24 -9.19 -8.19
N ASN A 53 -0.77 -8.36 -7.29
CA ASN A 53 -1.68 -7.27 -7.64
C ASN A 53 -0.96 -5.95 -7.94
N PHE A 54 0.22 -5.71 -7.34
CA PHE A 54 0.90 -4.42 -7.38
C PHE A 54 2.35 -4.44 -7.91
N VAL A 55 3.05 -5.60 -7.92
CA VAL A 55 4.48 -5.66 -8.24
C VAL A 55 4.82 -6.58 -9.42
N MET A 56 4.00 -7.58 -9.75
CA MET A 56 4.42 -8.67 -10.64
C MET A 56 3.32 -9.16 -11.60
N SER A 57 3.07 -8.40 -12.67
CA SER A 57 2.65 -8.97 -13.95
C SER A 57 3.88 -9.15 -14.86
N GLN A 58 4.88 -9.89 -14.38
CA GLN A 58 6.08 -10.18 -15.17
C GLN A 58 6.80 -11.43 -14.65
N ASN A 59 6.15 -12.61 -14.65
CA ASN A 59 6.93 -13.86 -14.67
C ASN A 59 6.22 -15.17 -15.06
N ASN A 60 5.11 -15.14 -15.82
CA ASN A 60 4.63 -16.35 -16.50
C ASN A 60 4.94 -16.24 -18.00
N SER A 61 6.22 -16.38 -18.32
CA SER A 61 6.79 -16.29 -19.67
C SER A 61 6.61 -17.57 -20.51
N HIS A 62 5.45 -18.22 -20.48
CA HIS A 62 5.22 -19.32 -21.42
C HIS A 62 3.81 -19.49 -21.99
N ASN A 63 2.86 -18.58 -21.71
CA ASN A 63 1.54 -18.58 -22.35
C ASN A 63 0.86 -17.18 -22.44
N LEU A 64 1.59 -16.09 -22.21
CA LEU A 64 0.97 -14.75 -22.15
C LEU A 64 0.81 -14.08 -23.53
N MET A 65 1.63 -14.45 -24.53
CA MET A 65 1.57 -13.84 -25.88
C MET A 65 0.25 -14.10 -26.62
N THR A 66 -0.48 -15.17 -26.27
CA THR A 66 -1.74 -15.54 -26.92
C THR A 66 -2.96 -14.88 -26.27
N GLU A 67 -2.83 -14.36 -25.05
CA GLU A 67 -3.97 -13.77 -24.29
C GLU A 67 -3.82 -12.24 -24.07
N LEU A 68 -2.72 -11.64 -24.54
CA LEU A 68 -2.54 -10.18 -24.57
C LEU A 68 -3.15 -9.52 -25.81
N ASN A 69 -3.64 -10.31 -26.77
CA ASN A 69 -4.09 -9.76 -28.05
C ASN A 69 -5.54 -9.28 -28.05
N GLU A 70 -6.35 -9.61 -27.05
CA GLU A 70 -7.74 -9.13 -27.01
C GLU A 70 -8.16 -8.68 -25.61
N LYS A 71 -8.20 -7.34 -25.47
CA LYS A 71 -9.23 -6.58 -24.76
C LYS A 71 -9.08 -6.18 -23.29
N ASN A 72 -7.99 -6.44 -22.57
CA ASN A 72 -7.78 -5.76 -21.28
C ASN A 72 -6.31 -5.43 -21.06
N SER A 73 -5.84 -4.35 -21.69
CA SER A 73 -4.61 -3.67 -21.27
C SER A 73 -4.71 -3.44 -19.76
N LEU A 74 -3.81 -4.09 -19.00
CA LEU A 74 -3.56 -3.83 -17.59
C LEU A 74 -3.07 -2.38 -17.47
N LYS A 75 -4.02 -1.45 -17.53
CA LYS A 75 -3.84 -0.02 -17.42
C LYS A 75 -3.60 0.32 -15.95
N SER A 76 -2.43 -0.04 -15.44
CA SER A 76 -1.94 0.58 -14.21
C SER A 76 -1.61 2.03 -14.54
N HIS A 77 -2.55 2.93 -14.28
CA HIS A 77 -2.43 4.34 -14.59
C HIS A 77 -1.64 5.13 -13.53
N GLY A 78 -0.89 4.43 -12.67
CA GLY A 78 0.05 5.04 -11.74
C GLY A 78 1.41 5.35 -12.38
N THR A 79 2.21 6.18 -11.70
CA THR A 79 3.60 6.49 -12.06
C THR A 79 4.42 6.70 -10.79
N PHE A 80 5.71 6.44 -10.83
CA PHE A 80 6.61 6.86 -9.76
C PHE A 80 7.82 7.60 -10.34
N GLY A 81 8.52 8.38 -9.52
CA GLY A 81 9.67 9.10 -10.00
C GLY A 81 9.92 10.39 -9.26
N ILE A 82 10.74 11.24 -9.86
CA ILE A 82 11.14 12.52 -9.30
C ILE A 82 10.30 13.61 -9.94
N ILE A 83 9.74 14.52 -9.12
CA ILE A 83 9.10 15.74 -9.63
C ILE A 83 10.19 16.61 -10.25
N ILE A 84 10.12 16.82 -11.57
CA ILE A 84 11.06 17.70 -12.28
C ILE A 84 10.48 19.08 -12.54
N ASN A 85 9.15 19.22 -12.53
CA ASN A 85 8.49 20.50 -12.69
C ASN A 85 7.09 20.50 -12.05
N ILE A 86 6.68 21.66 -11.54
CA ILE A 86 5.34 21.91 -10.98
C ILE A 86 4.77 23.12 -11.72
N LEU A 87 3.70 22.91 -12.48
CA LEU A 87 2.98 23.95 -13.19
C LEU A 87 1.67 24.23 -12.46
N ILE A 88 1.43 25.51 -12.15
CA ILE A 88 0.20 25.96 -11.52
C ILE A 88 -0.65 26.63 -12.60
N ASN A 89 -1.85 26.11 -12.83
CA ASN A 89 -2.80 26.74 -13.73
C ASN A 89 -3.54 27.88 -13.00
N ASN A 90 -3.98 28.89 -13.75
CA ASN A 90 -4.72 30.04 -13.21
C ASN A 90 -6.02 29.67 -12.47
N ASN A 91 -6.53 28.44 -12.68
CA ASN A 91 -7.73 27.91 -12.05
C ASN A 91 -7.45 27.23 -10.69
N GLY A 92 -6.20 27.19 -10.22
CA GLY A 92 -5.79 26.53 -8.98
C GLY A 92 -5.46 25.03 -9.13
N ASP A 93 -5.52 24.49 -10.35
CA ASP A 93 -5.11 23.11 -10.63
C ASP A 93 -3.58 23.00 -10.70
N TYR A 94 -3.03 21.98 -10.05
CA TYR A 94 -1.60 21.69 -10.10
C TYR A 94 -1.31 20.58 -11.10
N LYS A 95 -0.30 20.80 -11.94
CA LYS A 95 0.17 19.85 -12.93
C LYS A 95 1.62 19.52 -12.64
N LEU A 96 1.88 18.27 -12.28
CA LEU A 96 3.24 17.77 -12.04
C LEU A 96 3.79 17.13 -13.30
N ILE A 97 5.09 17.30 -13.52
CA ILE A 97 5.85 16.53 -14.49
C ILE A 97 6.80 15.63 -13.71
N ILE A 98 6.63 14.32 -13.88
CA ILE A 98 7.38 13.30 -13.15
C ILE A 98 8.32 12.59 -14.12
N LYS A 99 9.58 12.48 -13.71
CA LYS A 99 10.61 11.75 -14.44
C LYS A 99 10.92 10.43 -13.76
N GLU A 100 10.79 9.36 -14.52
CA GLU A 100 11.18 8.02 -14.11
C GLU A 100 12.57 7.66 -14.70
N LYS A 101 13.22 6.62 -14.18
CA LYS A 101 14.63 6.32 -14.55
C LYS A 101 14.81 5.86 -16.00
N ARG A 102 13.82 5.15 -16.55
CA ARG A 102 13.90 4.48 -17.87
C ARG A 102 12.67 4.72 -18.75
N GLU A 103 11.71 5.51 -18.28
CA GLU A 103 10.49 5.83 -19.02
C GLU A 103 10.45 7.34 -19.34
N PRO A 104 9.72 7.73 -20.40
CA PRO A 104 9.49 9.14 -20.71
C PRO A 104 8.75 9.84 -19.58
N GLU A 105 8.90 11.17 -19.51
CA GLU A 105 8.23 11.98 -18.51
C GLU A 105 6.71 11.85 -18.59
N LYS A 106 6.07 11.70 -17.42
CA LYS A 106 4.61 11.60 -17.31
C LYS A 106 4.04 12.87 -16.68
N ILE A 107 2.86 13.24 -17.16
CA ILE A 107 2.12 14.39 -16.68
C ILE A 107 1.06 13.91 -15.70
N VAL A 108 1.04 14.50 -14.51
CA VAL A 108 0.07 14.22 -13.46
C VAL A 108 -0.74 15.47 -13.15
N LEU A 109 -2.07 15.35 -13.15
CA LEU A 109 -3.01 16.38 -12.76
C LEU A 109 -3.47 16.12 -11.32
N ILE A 110 -3.32 17.13 -10.46
CA ILE A 110 -3.84 17.14 -9.10
C ILE A 110 -5.19 17.84 -9.12
N LYS A 111 -6.22 17.14 -8.67
CA LYS A 111 -7.59 17.65 -8.50
C LYS A 111 -7.85 17.95 -7.02
N SER A 112 -8.98 18.58 -6.73
CA SER A 112 -9.40 18.89 -5.36
C SER A 112 -9.62 17.66 -4.48
N ASN A 113 -9.89 16.50 -5.07
CA ASN A 113 -10.08 15.22 -4.37
C ASN A 113 -8.81 14.37 -4.28
N THR A 114 -7.67 14.86 -4.80
CA THR A 114 -6.40 14.14 -4.71
C THR A 114 -5.88 14.19 -3.28
N ILE A 115 -5.58 13.01 -2.72
CA ILE A 115 -4.94 12.91 -1.41
C ILE A 115 -3.43 12.95 -1.61
N ILE A 116 -2.73 13.83 -0.87
CA ILE A 116 -1.26 13.92 -0.91
C ILE A 116 -0.72 13.57 0.47
N GLU A 117 0.02 12.47 0.54
CA GLU A 117 0.59 11.93 1.76
C GLU A 117 2.12 12.08 1.75
N LYS A 118 2.68 12.64 2.81
CA LYS A 118 4.10 12.52 3.12
C LYS A 118 4.24 11.66 4.37
N MET A 119 4.76 10.45 4.21
CA MET A 119 4.83 9.44 5.26
C MET A 119 3.47 9.06 5.86
N LYS A 120 3.05 9.74 6.94
CA LYS A 120 1.79 9.50 7.68
C LYS A 120 0.92 10.76 7.79
N GLU A 121 1.36 11.85 7.16
CA GLU A 121 0.72 13.16 7.25
C GLU A 121 0.18 13.56 5.88
N ASN A 122 -1.04 14.12 5.88
CA ASN A 122 -1.59 14.75 4.69
C ASN A 122 -0.97 16.13 4.54
N ILE A 123 -0.46 16.41 3.35
CA ILE A 123 0.16 17.69 2.99
C ILE A 123 -0.62 18.37 1.88
N ASN A 124 -0.41 19.68 1.71
CA ASN A 124 -1.03 20.41 0.62
C ASN A 124 -0.20 20.30 -0.67
N PRO A 125 -0.81 20.54 -1.85
CA PRO A 125 -0.08 20.59 -3.11
C PRO A 125 1.05 21.63 -3.12
N THR A 126 0.93 22.69 -2.32
CA THR A 126 1.96 23.73 -2.14
C THR A 126 3.21 23.24 -1.42
N ASP A 127 3.10 22.14 -0.67
CA ASP A 127 4.20 21.58 0.12
C ASP A 127 5.06 20.60 -0.70
N LEU A 128 4.65 20.31 -1.94
CA LEU A 128 5.41 19.51 -2.90
C LEU A 128 6.57 20.34 -3.46
N ASN A 129 7.76 19.74 -3.47
CA ASN A 129 8.95 20.38 -3.99
C ASN A 129 9.47 19.68 -5.25
N ILE A 130 10.15 20.45 -6.09
CA ILE A 130 10.97 19.89 -7.16
C ILE A 130 12.04 18.99 -6.51
N ASN A 131 12.34 17.85 -7.15
CA ASN A 131 13.21 16.78 -6.67
C ASN A 131 12.61 15.86 -5.59
N ASP A 132 11.33 16.03 -5.21
CA ASP A 132 10.67 15.04 -4.37
C ASP A 132 10.46 13.73 -5.14
N PHE A 133 10.77 12.60 -4.50
CA PHE A 133 10.48 11.28 -5.03
C PHE A 133 9.05 10.89 -4.64
N VAL A 134 8.20 10.66 -5.63
CA VAL A 134 6.77 10.45 -5.44
C VAL A 134 6.30 9.19 -6.13
N VAL A 135 5.25 8.60 -5.56
CA VAL A 135 4.44 7.55 -6.18
C VAL A 135 3.04 8.09 -6.36
N VAL A 136 2.54 8.03 -7.58
CA VAL A 136 1.22 8.52 -7.98
C VAL A 136 0.37 7.33 -8.36
N ILE A 137 -0.83 7.29 -7.81
CA ILE A 137 -1.88 6.35 -8.16
C ILE A 137 -3.06 7.17 -8.67
N GLY A 138 -3.52 6.83 -9.86
CA GLY A 138 -4.54 7.59 -10.56
C GLY A 138 -5.08 6.85 -11.77
N GLU A 139 -5.86 7.56 -12.56
CA GLU A 139 -6.44 7.07 -13.82
C GLU A 139 -5.95 7.92 -14.99
N GLY A 140 -5.73 7.30 -16.15
CA GLY A 140 -5.34 8.01 -17.35
C GLY A 140 -6.56 8.66 -18.00
N ASN A 141 -6.43 9.92 -18.41
CA ASN A 141 -7.45 10.61 -19.20
C ASN A 141 -7.19 10.47 -20.72
N GLU A 142 -8.12 10.96 -21.53
CA GLU A 142 -8.03 10.88 -23.01
C GLU A 142 -6.89 11.71 -23.59
N ASN A 143 -6.32 12.65 -22.81
CA ASN A 143 -5.18 13.47 -23.19
C ASN A 143 -3.83 12.83 -22.83
N GLY A 144 -3.81 11.57 -22.36
CA GLY A 144 -2.59 10.88 -21.96
C GLY A 144 -1.97 11.42 -20.66
N GLN A 145 -2.75 12.08 -19.82
CA GLN A 145 -2.34 12.57 -18.51
C GLN A 145 -2.92 11.68 -17.42
N ILE A 146 -2.25 11.63 -16.26
CA ILE A 146 -2.71 10.87 -15.11
C ILE A 146 -3.47 11.81 -14.17
N GLU A 147 -4.73 11.53 -13.93
CA GLU A 147 -5.52 12.20 -12.89
C GLU A 147 -5.25 11.49 -11.56
N ALA A 148 -4.53 12.16 -10.66
CA ALA A 148 -4.10 11.56 -9.41
C ALA A 148 -5.26 11.43 -8.42
N SER A 149 -5.44 10.23 -7.88
CA SER A 149 -6.29 9.98 -6.71
C SER A 149 -5.47 10.03 -5.43
N LEU A 150 -4.23 9.52 -5.48
CA LEU A 150 -3.29 9.51 -4.37
C LEU A 150 -1.87 9.84 -4.87
N ILE A 151 -1.19 10.74 -4.16
CA ILE A 151 0.23 11.02 -4.33
C ILE A 151 0.93 10.77 -3.01
N ARG A 152 1.91 9.86 -3.01
CA ARG A 152 2.74 9.58 -1.84
C ARG A 152 4.14 10.11 -2.06
N VAL A 153 4.53 11.08 -1.24
CA VAL A 153 5.90 11.59 -1.15
C VAL A 153 6.71 10.65 -0.27
N LEU A 154 7.74 10.08 -0.87
CA LEU A 154 8.68 9.19 -0.22
C LEU A 154 9.94 9.96 0.18
N PRO A 155 10.63 9.53 1.25
CA PRO A 155 11.99 10.03 1.50
C PRO A 155 12.82 9.71 0.26
N GLN A 156 13.65 10.66 -0.18
CA GLN A 156 14.56 10.41 -1.29
C GLN A 156 15.35 9.13 -0.97
N PRO A 157 15.36 8.14 -1.88
CA PRO A 157 16.14 6.94 -1.64
C PRO A 157 17.57 7.38 -1.34
N PRO A 158 18.23 6.82 -0.30
CA PRO A 158 19.62 7.14 -0.03
C PRO A 158 20.37 6.98 -1.34
N PHE A 159 21.12 8.01 -1.74
CA PHE A 159 21.92 7.99 -2.94
C PHE A 159 22.79 6.73 -2.85
N GLN A 160 22.40 5.65 -3.53
CA GLN A 160 23.30 4.55 -3.78
C GLN A 160 24.15 5.12 -4.90
N PRO A 161 25.40 5.59 -4.63
CA PRO A 161 26.30 5.81 -5.74
C PRO A 161 26.24 4.52 -6.54
N PHE A 162 25.94 4.62 -7.84
CA PHE A 162 25.95 3.49 -8.74
C PHE A 162 27.12 2.63 -8.31
N SER A 163 26.87 1.42 -7.81
CA SER A 163 27.93 0.49 -7.47
C SER A 163 28.79 0.47 -8.71
N GLN A 164 29.94 1.14 -8.64
CA GLN A 164 30.74 1.39 -9.82
C GLN A 164 30.96 0.01 -10.42
N PRO A 165 30.74 -0.19 -11.73
CA PRO A 165 31.10 -1.46 -12.33
C PRO A 165 32.52 -1.76 -11.84
N PRO A 166 32.77 -2.97 -11.30
CA PRO A 166 34.05 -3.29 -10.70
C PRO A 166 35.15 -2.83 -11.65
N LYS A 167 36.14 -2.12 -11.11
CA LYS A 167 37.20 -1.53 -11.91
C LYS A 167 37.77 -2.66 -12.80
N PRO A 168 38.02 -2.46 -14.10
CA PRO A 168 38.43 -3.56 -14.99
C PRO A 168 39.61 -4.40 -14.47
N SER A 169 40.46 -3.80 -13.61
CA SER A 169 41.53 -4.49 -12.90
C SER A 169 41.07 -5.60 -11.94
N GLU A 170 39.93 -5.45 -11.26
CA GLU A 170 39.37 -6.49 -10.37
C GLU A 170 38.75 -7.67 -11.15
N PHE A 171 38.31 -7.43 -12.38
CA PHE A 171 37.73 -8.48 -13.23
C PHE A 171 38.81 -9.44 -13.76
N LEU A 172 40.01 -8.91 -14.02
CA LEU A 172 41.16 -9.71 -14.45
C LEU A 172 41.75 -10.51 -13.30
N GLU A 173 41.74 -10.01 -12.06
CA GLU A 173 42.31 -10.74 -10.93
C GLU A 173 41.45 -11.96 -10.51
N LYS A 174 40.13 -11.88 -10.74
CA LYS A 174 39.18 -12.93 -10.38
C LYS A 174 39.02 -14.02 -11.45
N SER A 175 39.44 -13.77 -12.70
CA SER A 175 39.39 -14.76 -13.77
C SER A 175 40.59 -15.71 -13.81
N PHE A 176 41.64 -15.45 -13.02
CA PHE A 176 42.88 -16.23 -13.00
C PHE A 176 43.16 -16.92 -11.65
N ARG A 177 42.14 -17.12 -10.80
CA ARG A 177 42.21 -18.01 -9.63
C ARG A 177 41.18 -19.12 -9.70
#